data_AF-A0A1Y5SF19-F1
#
_entry.id   AF-A0A1Y5SF19-F1
#
_cell.length_a   1.000
_cell.length_b   1.000
_cell.length_c   1.000
_cell.angle_alpha   90.00
_cell.angle_beta   90.00
_cell.angle_gamma   90.00
#
_symmetry.space_group_name_H-M   'P 1'
#
loop_
_entity.id
_entity.type
_entity.pdbx_description
1 polymer ?
#
loop_
_entity_poly.entity_id
_entity_poly.type
_entity_poly.pdbx_seq_one_letter_code
_entity_poly.pdbx_strand_id
1 'polypeptide(L)'
;MHSDDERAEDDRRVNALVEYIRSLGLERMARDISDERIAGRIHDRQLWINSYDIQKSIEDDRQENIEQRFITFQAQLFDKAANYNNIVITFGYAGFFAIWNFVSDRLHSWDTALIALLLGSSLLVFIFWTLSVSFHNAFAMRKLTGIYLAEFENTEDKIAAIVEKESKINLGLMRLQRIWLFVFFFTVATGFSAGLALIVLMLCRVLGIDFDLFDIWIAVVGPPTYEI
;
A
#
# COMPACT_ATOMS: atom_id res chain seq x y z
N MET A 1 -30.50 3.23 -31.36
CA MET A 1 -30.38 4.68 -31.11
C MET A 1 -31.04 5.35 -32.31
N HIS A 2 -32.35 5.61 -32.26
CA HIS A 2 -33.00 6.41 -33.31
C HIS A 2 -32.39 7.80 -33.23
N SER A 3 -31.85 8.30 -34.35
CA SER A 3 -31.30 9.64 -34.39
C SER A 3 -32.43 10.64 -34.11
N ASP A 4 -32.12 11.76 -33.46
CA ASP A 4 -33.12 12.80 -33.19
C ASP A 4 -33.80 13.29 -34.48
N ASP A 5 -33.14 13.11 -35.64
CA ASP A 5 -33.68 13.36 -36.97
C ASP A 5 -34.85 12.44 -37.35
N GLU A 6 -34.75 11.12 -37.08
CA GLU A 6 -35.84 10.18 -37.33
C GLU A 6 -37.07 10.55 -36.48
N ARG A 7 -36.85 10.92 -35.22
CA ARG A 7 -37.93 11.36 -34.32
C ARG A 7 -38.59 12.65 -34.79
N ALA A 8 -37.81 13.61 -35.29
CA ALA A 8 -38.33 14.86 -35.81
C ALA A 8 -39.12 14.68 -37.11
N GLU A 9 -38.76 13.72 -37.96
CA GLU A 9 -39.54 13.37 -39.14
C GLU A 9 -40.85 12.67 -38.77
N ASP A 10 -40.81 11.77 -37.79
CA ASP A 10 -41.99 11.06 -37.32
C ASP A 10 -43.01 11.98 -36.65
N ASP A 11 -42.54 12.94 -35.85
CA ASP A 11 -43.39 13.98 -35.26
C ASP A 11 -44.00 14.91 -36.32
N ARG A 12 -43.27 15.21 -37.40
CA ARG A 12 -43.82 15.94 -38.55
C ARG A 12 -44.95 15.15 -39.23
N ARG A 13 -44.76 13.83 -39.42
CA ARG A 13 -45.79 12.95 -40.02
C ARG A 13 -47.03 12.86 -39.15
N VAL A 14 -46.87 12.68 -37.84
CA VAL A 14 -48.02 12.62 -36.92
C VAL A 14 -48.74 13.95 -36.82
N ASN A 15 -48.03 15.07 -36.76
CA ASN A 15 -48.68 16.39 -36.74
C ASN A 15 -49.49 16.65 -38.02
N ALA A 16 -48.94 16.30 -39.19
CA ALA A 16 -49.66 16.41 -40.46
C ALA A 16 -50.93 15.53 -40.48
N LEU A 17 -50.86 14.33 -39.90
CA LEU A 17 -52.00 13.41 -39.79
C LEU A 17 -53.06 13.93 -38.82
N VAL A 18 -52.66 14.53 -37.70
CA VAL A 18 -53.56 15.20 -36.74
C VAL A 18 -54.27 16.40 -37.37
N GLU A 19 -53.56 17.24 -38.12
CA GLU A 19 -54.16 18.35 -38.87
C GLU A 19 -55.15 17.87 -39.93
N TYR A 20 -54.80 16.81 -40.67
CA TYR A 20 -55.69 16.20 -41.64
C TYR A 20 -56.98 15.67 -40.99
N ILE A 21 -56.88 14.92 -39.89
CA ILE A 21 -58.05 14.41 -39.15
C ILE A 21 -58.92 15.55 -38.63
N ARG A 22 -58.30 16.64 -38.14
CA ARG A 22 -59.03 17.84 -37.69
C ARG A 22 -59.80 18.49 -38.86
N SER A 23 -59.22 18.53 -40.05
CA SER A 23 -59.90 19.06 -41.25
C SER A 23 -61.15 18.26 -41.66
N LEU A 24 -61.23 16.97 -41.28
CA LEU A 24 -62.40 16.11 -41.50
C LEU A 24 -63.51 16.28 -40.44
N GLY A 25 -63.34 17.20 -39.47
CA GLY A 25 -64.29 17.44 -38.38
C GLY A 25 -64.21 16.44 -37.21
N LEU A 26 -63.21 15.55 -37.21
CA LEU A 26 -63.00 14.54 -36.17
C LEU A 26 -62.11 15.05 -35.03
N GLU A 27 -62.49 16.17 -34.41
CA GLU A 27 -61.64 16.82 -33.39
C GLU A 27 -61.27 15.93 -32.21
N ARG A 28 -62.21 15.09 -31.77
CA ARG A 28 -61.99 14.20 -30.62
C ARG A 28 -60.88 13.20 -30.90
N MET A 29 -60.91 12.56 -32.08
CA MET A 29 -59.89 11.60 -32.49
C MET A 29 -58.52 12.27 -32.70
N ALA A 30 -58.49 13.46 -33.30
CA ALA A 30 -57.26 14.24 -33.44
C ALA A 30 -56.64 14.58 -32.07
N ARG A 31 -57.47 14.87 -31.07
CA ARG A 31 -57.03 15.17 -29.70
C ARG A 31 -56.51 13.91 -29.00
N ASP A 32 -57.24 12.80 -29.07
CA ASP A 32 -56.84 11.52 -28.46
C ASP A 32 -55.48 11.04 -29.02
N ILE A 33 -55.27 11.13 -30.34
CA ILE A 33 -54.00 10.77 -30.99
C ILE A 33 -52.85 11.67 -30.50
N SER A 34 -53.10 12.98 -30.38
CA SER A 34 -52.10 13.93 -29.87
C SER A 34 -51.74 13.64 -28.41
N ASP A 35 -52.74 13.37 -27.56
CA ASP A 35 -52.56 13.12 -26.14
C ASP A 35 -51.82 11.79 -25.90
N GLU A 36 -52.15 10.73 -26.64
CA GLU A 36 -51.46 9.45 -26.60
C GLU A 36 -49.98 9.59 -27.03
N ARG A 37 -49.71 10.39 -28.07
CA ARG A 37 -48.34 10.70 -28.52
C ARG A 37 -47.54 11.48 -27.47
N ILE A 38 -48.17 12.44 -26.79
CA ILE A 38 -47.54 13.19 -25.69
C ILE A 38 -47.24 12.27 -24.51
N ALA A 39 -48.20 11.44 -24.11
CA ALA A 39 -48.03 10.46 -23.04
C ALA A 39 -46.91 9.46 -23.35
N GLY A 40 -46.85 8.95 -24.58
CA GLY A 40 -45.77 8.10 -25.08
C GLY A 40 -44.39 8.78 -24.97
N ARG A 41 -44.27 10.05 -25.39
CA ARG A 41 -43.00 10.79 -25.26
C ARG A 41 -42.56 11.01 -23.82
N ILE A 42 -43.50 11.28 -22.91
CA ILE A 42 -43.19 11.42 -21.49
C ILE A 42 -42.70 10.08 -20.93
N HIS A 43 -43.37 8.98 -21.28
CA HIS A 43 -42.97 7.64 -20.88
C HIS A 43 -41.57 7.27 -21.41
N ASP A 44 -41.32 7.49 -22.69
CA ASP A 44 -40.02 7.21 -23.33
C ASP A 44 -38.88 8.04 -22.71
N ARG A 45 -39.13 9.32 -22.41
CA ARG A 45 -38.15 10.16 -21.70
C ARG A 45 -37.89 9.66 -20.29
N GLN A 46 -38.93 9.22 -19.58
CA GLN A 46 -38.77 8.66 -18.24
C GLN A 46 -37.96 7.36 -18.27
N LEU A 47 -38.20 6.48 -19.25
CA LEU A 47 -37.40 5.28 -19.48
C LEU A 47 -35.94 5.64 -19.78
N TRP A 48 -35.71 6.66 -20.62
CA TRP A 48 -34.37 7.12 -20.94
C TRP A 48 -33.63 7.66 -19.71
N ILE A 49 -34.24 8.56 -18.94
CA ILE A 49 -33.65 9.11 -17.70
C ILE A 49 -33.32 7.96 -16.73
N ASN A 50 -34.27 7.06 -16.51
CA ASN A 50 -34.06 5.93 -15.60
C ASN A 50 -32.94 5.01 -16.10
N SER A 51 -32.87 4.74 -17.41
CA SER A 51 -31.78 3.93 -18.00
C SER A 51 -30.42 4.60 -17.87
N TYR A 52 -30.37 5.93 -18.00
CA TYR A 52 -29.14 6.72 -17.84
C TYR A 52 -28.67 6.71 -16.38
N ASP A 53 -29.58 6.93 -15.43
CA ASP A 53 -29.27 6.89 -14.00
C ASP A 53 -28.78 5.49 -13.57
N ILE A 54 -29.41 4.42 -14.06
CA ILE A 54 -28.97 3.03 -13.82
C ILE A 54 -27.58 2.77 -14.41
N GLN A 55 -27.32 3.21 -15.65
CA GLN A 55 -25.99 3.03 -16.25
C GLN A 55 -24.91 3.79 -15.48
N LYS A 56 -25.23 5.00 -15.04
CA LYS A 56 -24.32 5.82 -14.24
C LYS A 56 -24.03 5.18 -12.89
N SER A 57 -25.05 4.71 -12.16
CA SER A 57 -24.84 4.04 -10.88
C SER A 57 -24.02 2.76 -11.02
N ILE A 58 -24.20 1.98 -12.11
CA ILE A 58 -23.39 0.78 -12.38
C ILE A 58 -21.93 1.15 -12.64
N GLU A 59 -21.66 2.23 -13.36
CA GLU A 59 -20.28 2.67 -13.63
C GLU A 59 -19.62 3.21 -12.36
N ASP A 60 -20.33 4.01 -11.57
CA ASP A 60 -19.87 4.52 -10.28
C ASP A 60 -19.57 3.35 -9.30
N ASP A 61 -20.50 2.38 -9.16
CA ASP A 61 -20.31 1.17 -8.36
C ASP A 61 -19.11 0.34 -8.85
N ARG A 62 -18.89 0.30 -10.16
CA ARG A 62 -17.77 -0.43 -10.76
C ARG A 62 -16.44 0.26 -10.47
N GLN A 63 -16.39 1.58 -10.53
CA GLN A 63 -15.20 2.36 -10.17
C GLN A 63 -14.86 2.17 -8.69
N GLU A 64 -15.83 2.33 -7.79
CA GLU A 64 -15.63 2.11 -6.36
C GLU A 64 -15.15 0.68 -6.06
N ASN A 65 -15.75 -0.32 -6.71
CA ASN A 65 -15.30 -1.72 -6.56
C ASN A 65 -13.86 -1.94 -7.06
N ILE A 66 -13.46 -1.30 -8.15
CA ILE A 66 -12.09 -1.40 -8.68
C ILE A 66 -11.10 -0.74 -7.72
N GLU A 67 -11.42 0.45 -7.20
CA GLU A 67 -10.59 1.15 -6.22
C GLU A 67 -10.43 0.35 -4.93
N GLN A 68 -11.53 -0.16 -4.37
CA GLN A 68 -11.49 -1.01 -3.18
C GLN A 68 -10.68 -2.28 -3.41
N ARG A 69 -10.81 -2.92 -4.58
CA ARG A 69 -10.01 -4.10 -4.93
C ARG A 69 -8.53 -3.76 -5.06
N PHE A 70 -8.20 -2.61 -5.62
CA PHE A 70 -6.82 -2.15 -5.73
C PHE A 70 -6.20 -1.89 -4.35
N ILE A 71 -6.92 -1.20 -3.45
CA ILE A 71 -6.51 -0.98 -2.06
C ILE A 71 -6.33 -2.31 -1.33
N THR A 72 -7.31 -3.21 -1.44
CA THR A 72 -7.25 -4.54 -0.80
C THR A 72 -6.08 -5.36 -1.32
N PHE A 73 -5.86 -5.35 -2.64
CA PHE A 73 -4.73 -6.05 -3.26
C PHE A 73 -3.39 -5.47 -2.82
N GLN A 74 -3.28 -4.14 -2.76
CA GLN A 74 -2.09 -3.45 -2.28
C GLN A 74 -1.80 -3.80 -0.81
N ALA A 75 -2.82 -3.77 0.06
CA ALA A 75 -2.70 -4.19 1.46
C ALA A 75 -2.22 -5.64 1.58
N GLN A 76 -2.82 -6.57 0.81
CA GLN A 76 -2.41 -7.98 0.80
C GLN A 76 -0.96 -8.18 0.31
N LEU A 77 -0.51 -7.41 -0.68
CA LEU A 77 0.88 -7.45 -1.13
C LEU A 77 1.84 -6.93 -0.05
N PHE A 78 1.48 -5.85 0.63
CA PHE A 78 2.27 -5.32 1.75
C PHE A 78 2.36 -6.33 2.90
N ASP A 79 1.25 -6.95 3.29
CA ASP A 79 1.24 -7.96 4.36
C ASP A 79 2.08 -9.19 3.99
N LYS A 80 1.98 -9.68 2.75
CA LYS A 80 2.81 -10.78 2.26
C LYS A 80 4.29 -10.40 2.24
N ALA A 81 4.64 -9.21 1.78
CA ALA A 81 6.01 -8.72 1.77
C ALA A 81 6.57 -8.57 3.18
N ALA A 82 5.77 -8.06 4.12
CA ALA A 82 6.15 -7.96 5.53
C ALA A 82 6.39 -9.34 6.16
N ASN A 83 5.49 -10.30 5.90
CA ASN A 83 5.66 -11.67 6.39
C ASN A 83 6.91 -12.35 5.80
N TYR A 84 7.12 -12.20 4.49
CA TYR A 84 8.32 -12.70 3.82
C TYR A 84 9.60 -12.09 4.41
N ASN A 85 9.61 -10.77 4.63
CA ASN A 85 10.75 -10.08 5.22
C ASN A 85 11.06 -10.61 6.63
N ASN A 86 10.04 -10.78 7.47
CA ASN A 86 10.20 -11.36 8.80
C ASN A 86 10.83 -12.76 8.76
N ILE A 87 10.34 -13.62 7.84
CA ILE A 87 10.89 -14.97 7.64
C ILE A 87 12.37 -14.89 7.23
N VAL A 88 12.69 -14.11 6.21
CA VAL A 88 14.08 -13.96 5.72
C VAL A 88 15.00 -13.47 6.84
N ILE A 89 14.54 -12.50 7.64
CA ILE A 89 15.30 -11.98 8.78
C ILE A 89 15.53 -13.06 9.84
N THR A 90 14.49 -13.80 10.23
CA THR A 90 14.61 -14.88 11.22
C THR A 90 15.58 -15.97 10.75
N PHE A 91 15.46 -16.42 9.50
CA PHE A 91 16.38 -17.40 8.92
C PHE A 91 17.81 -16.85 8.78
N GLY A 92 17.96 -15.59 8.39
CA GLY A 92 19.25 -14.92 8.29
C GLY A 92 19.98 -14.89 9.64
N TYR A 93 19.29 -14.46 10.71
CA TYR A 93 19.87 -14.47 12.05
C TYR A 93 20.16 -15.88 12.56
N ALA A 94 19.24 -16.84 12.36
CA ALA A 94 19.46 -18.22 12.78
C ALA A 94 20.66 -18.85 12.07
N GLY A 95 20.77 -18.67 10.75
CA GLY A 95 21.90 -19.15 9.96
C GLY A 95 23.22 -18.51 10.40
N PHE A 96 23.21 -17.20 10.68
CA PHE A 96 24.39 -16.52 11.21
C PHE A 96 24.81 -17.11 12.57
N PHE A 97 23.89 -17.24 13.52
CA PHE A 97 24.22 -17.79 14.84
C PHE A 97 24.73 -19.23 14.79
N ALA A 98 24.23 -20.03 13.85
CA ALA A 98 24.74 -21.37 13.61
C ALA A 98 26.21 -21.36 13.15
N ILE A 99 26.55 -20.49 12.19
CA ILE A 99 27.94 -20.32 11.72
C ILE A 99 28.82 -19.77 12.85
N TRP A 100 28.34 -18.76 13.57
CA TRP A 100 29.05 -18.17 14.70
C TRP A 100 29.43 -19.20 15.75
N ASN A 101 28.47 -20.01 16.21
CA ASN A 101 28.70 -21.04 17.23
C ASN A 101 29.72 -22.10 16.76
N PHE A 102 29.81 -22.36 15.46
CA PHE A 102 30.80 -23.29 14.92
C PHE A 102 32.22 -22.70 14.91
N VAL A 103 32.36 -21.38 14.74
CA VAL A 103 33.65 -20.72 14.50
C VAL A 103 34.18 -20.00 15.75
N SER A 104 33.31 -19.61 16.70
CA SER A 104 33.65 -18.76 17.86
C SER A 104 34.76 -19.33 18.74
N ASP A 105 34.76 -20.64 18.97
CA ASP A 105 35.71 -21.29 19.88
C ASP A 105 37.14 -21.33 19.34
N ARG A 106 37.31 -21.03 18.04
CA ARG A 106 38.59 -21.10 17.33
C ARG A 106 39.11 -19.74 16.89
N LEU A 107 38.35 -18.67 17.10
CA LEU A 107 38.71 -17.33 16.73
C LEU A 107 39.55 -16.64 17.82
N HIS A 108 40.48 -15.81 17.38
CA HIS A 108 41.20 -14.92 18.28
C HIS A 108 40.19 -14.03 19.03
N SER A 109 40.43 -13.79 20.33
CA SER A 109 39.50 -13.03 21.18
C SER A 109 39.16 -11.64 20.64
N TRP A 110 40.08 -11.01 19.91
CA TRP A 110 39.88 -9.71 19.27
C TRP A 110 38.89 -9.77 18.11
N ASP A 111 39.05 -10.75 17.21
CA ASP A 111 38.18 -10.92 16.04
C ASP A 111 36.76 -11.31 16.47
N THR A 112 36.65 -12.15 17.50
CA THR A 112 35.39 -12.48 18.15
C THR A 112 34.72 -11.23 18.74
N ALA A 113 35.46 -10.38 19.45
CA ALA A 113 34.91 -9.15 20.02
C ALA A 113 34.45 -8.16 18.93
N LEU A 114 35.22 -8.01 17.85
CA LEU A 114 34.89 -7.11 16.74
C LEU A 114 33.63 -7.57 16.01
N ILE A 115 33.55 -8.85 15.64
CA ILE A 115 32.36 -9.39 14.95
C ILE A 115 31.14 -9.31 15.87
N ALA A 116 31.28 -9.64 17.15
CA ALA A 116 30.20 -9.52 18.12
C ALA A 116 29.70 -8.06 18.25
N LEU A 117 30.60 -7.07 18.21
CA LEU A 117 30.25 -5.66 18.27
C LEU A 117 29.55 -5.19 16.98
N LEU A 118 30.07 -5.54 15.81
CA LEU A 118 29.45 -5.17 14.52
C LEU A 118 28.06 -5.79 14.37
N LEU A 119 27.92 -7.07 14.70
CA LEU A 119 26.62 -7.73 14.62
C LEU A 119 25.68 -7.26 15.71
N GLY A 120 26.16 -7.15 16.95
CA GLY A 120 25.36 -6.70 18.08
C GLY A 120 24.82 -5.30 17.85
N SER A 121 25.64 -4.38 17.32
CA SER A 121 25.20 -3.03 16.96
C SER A 121 24.18 -3.02 15.81
N SER A 122 24.41 -3.80 14.75
CA SER A 122 23.43 -3.95 13.65
C SER A 122 22.07 -4.45 14.15
N LEU A 123 22.09 -5.52 14.96
CA LEU A 123 20.89 -6.14 15.53
C LEU A 123 20.17 -5.18 16.48
N LEU A 124 20.89 -4.48 17.36
CA LEU A 124 20.30 -3.55 18.32
C LEU A 124 19.61 -2.39 17.60
N VAL A 125 20.28 -1.78 16.62
CA VAL A 125 19.69 -0.71 15.80
C VAL A 125 18.45 -1.21 15.06
N PHE A 126 18.49 -2.41 14.49
CA PHE A 126 17.36 -3.01 13.81
C PHE A 126 16.17 -3.28 14.74
N ILE A 127 16.41 -3.84 15.94
CA ILE A 127 15.37 -4.08 16.96
C ILE A 127 14.78 -2.75 17.42
N PHE A 128 15.62 -1.77 17.74
CA PHE A 128 15.16 -0.45 18.19
C PHE A 128 14.26 0.22 17.15
N TRP A 129 14.65 0.14 15.88
CA TRP A 129 13.84 0.61 14.76
C TRP A 129 12.49 -0.12 14.69
N THR A 130 12.52 -1.46 14.72
CA THR A 130 11.31 -2.28 14.64
C THR A 130 10.34 -1.99 15.78
N LEU A 131 10.84 -1.88 17.01
CA LEU A 131 10.05 -1.50 18.18
C LEU A 131 9.46 -0.10 18.03
N SER A 132 10.22 0.86 17.49
CA SER A 132 9.74 2.23 17.28
C SER A 132 8.58 2.27 16.28
N VAL A 133 8.67 1.52 15.18
CA VAL A 133 7.59 1.39 14.18
C VAL A 133 6.36 0.71 14.80
N SER A 134 6.55 -0.43 15.48
CA SER A 134 5.45 -1.15 16.13
C SER A 134 4.75 -0.30 17.18
N PHE A 135 5.51 0.48 17.96
CA PHE A 135 4.94 1.40 18.96
C PHE A 135 4.13 2.52 18.31
N HIS A 136 4.64 3.10 17.22
CA HIS A 136 3.90 4.12 16.45
C HIS A 136 2.59 3.56 15.89
N ASN A 137 2.63 2.37 15.28
CA ASN A 137 1.45 1.69 14.74
C ASN A 137 0.44 1.34 15.83
N ALA A 138 0.88 0.81 16.96
CA ALA A 138 0.00 0.49 18.08
C ALA A 138 -0.70 1.75 18.63
N PHE A 139 0.03 2.86 18.74
CA PHE A 139 -0.53 4.12 19.21
C PHE A 139 -1.47 4.77 18.19
N ALA A 140 -1.14 4.70 16.90
CA ALA A 140 -2.00 5.13 15.80
C ALA A 140 -3.31 4.34 15.78
N MET A 141 -3.23 3.01 15.88
CA MET A 141 -4.39 2.13 15.92
C MET A 141 -5.28 2.43 17.12
N ARG A 142 -4.70 2.60 18.32
CA ARG A 142 -5.46 2.98 19.52
C ARG A 142 -6.22 4.30 19.34
N LYS A 143 -5.62 5.29 18.66
CA LYS A 143 -6.28 6.56 18.34
C LYS A 143 -7.42 6.41 17.33
N LEU A 144 -7.29 5.52 16.35
CA LEU A 144 -8.34 5.22 15.38
C LEU A 144 -9.50 4.47 16.05
N THR A 145 -9.23 3.45 16.86
CA THR A 145 -10.25 2.69 17.59
C THR A 145 -11.13 3.59 18.47
N GLY A 146 -10.55 4.63 19.09
CA GLY A 146 -11.32 5.61 19.86
C GLY A 146 -12.35 6.40 19.03
N ILE A 147 -12.11 6.59 17.73
CA ILE A 147 -13.05 7.24 16.81
C ILE A 147 -14.10 6.24 16.32
N TYR A 148 -13.71 4.98 16.09
CA TYR A 148 -14.67 3.94 15.72
C TYR A 148 -15.73 3.68 16.80
N LEU A 149 -15.32 3.76 18.07
CA LEU A 149 -16.19 3.59 19.24
C LEU A 149 -16.97 4.86 19.62
N ALA A 150 -16.59 6.02 19.09
CA ALA A 150 -17.35 7.24 19.33
C ALA A 150 -18.70 7.17 18.59
N GLU A 151 -19.75 7.56 19.30
CA GLU A 151 -21.09 7.72 18.75
C GLU A 151 -21.15 9.03 17.97
N PHE A 152 -21.49 8.93 16.68
CA PHE A 152 -21.69 10.08 15.79
C PHE A 152 -23.15 10.08 15.36
N GLU A 153 -23.77 11.26 15.31
CA GLU A 153 -25.16 11.39 14.85
C GLU A 153 -25.30 11.06 13.37
N ASN A 154 -24.29 11.37 12.54
CA ASN A 154 -24.28 11.09 11.11
C ASN A 154 -23.09 10.22 10.68
N THR A 155 -23.34 9.32 9.73
CA THR A 155 -22.31 8.45 9.14
C THR A 155 -21.27 9.24 8.34
N GLU A 156 -21.66 10.30 7.65
CA GLU A 156 -20.76 11.16 6.87
C GLU A 156 -19.72 11.86 7.77
N ASP A 157 -20.14 12.40 8.92
CA ASP A 157 -19.26 13.06 9.87
C ASP A 157 -18.23 12.08 10.47
N LYS A 158 -18.65 10.84 10.73
CA LYS A 158 -17.77 9.77 11.19
C LYS A 158 -16.69 9.44 10.16
N ILE A 159 -17.08 9.33 8.88
CA ILE A 159 -16.16 9.04 7.78
C ILE A 159 -15.16 10.19 7.63
N ALA A 160 -15.62 11.45 7.62
CA ALA A 160 -14.75 12.62 7.52
C ALA A 160 -13.72 12.67 8.66
N ALA A 161 -14.14 12.39 9.90
CA ALA A 161 -13.26 12.36 11.07
C ALA A 161 -12.21 11.24 10.99
N ILE A 162 -12.57 10.07 10.45
CA ILE A 162 -11.62 8.96 10.22
C ILE A 162 -10.59 9.37 9.17
N VAL A 163 -11.04 9.86 8.02
CA VAL A 163 -10.18 10.26 6.89
C VAL A 163 -9.19 11.36 7.32
N GLU A 164 -9.65 12.37 8.05
CA GLU A 164 -8.76 13.44 8.55
C GLU A 164 -7.67 12.89 9.47
N LYS A 165 -8.04 11.93 10.34
CA LYS A 165 -7.09 11.29 11.28
C LYS A 165 -6.12 10.35 10.59
N GLU A 166 -6.57 9.57 9.62
CA GLU A 166 -5.70 8.73 8.81
C GLU A 166 -4.67 9.56 8.05
N SER A 167 -5.07 10.69 7.46
CA SER A 167 -4.15 11.63 6.81
C SER A 167 -3.02 12.09 7.74
N LYS A 168 -3.37 12.48 8.98
CA LYS A 168 -2.37 12.90 9.99
C LYS A 168 -1.44 11.76 10.42
N ILE A 169 -1.95 10.53 10.54
CA ILE A 169 -1.16 9.34 10.85
C ILE A 169 -0.19 9.02 9.70
N ASN A 170 -0.69 9.07 8.46
CA ASN A 170 0.10 8.82 7.25
C ASN A 170 1.26 9.81 7.10
N LEU A 171 1.06 11.09 7.43
CA LEU A 171 2.14 12.08 7.45
C LEU A 171 3.25 11.72 8.48
N GLY A 172 2.88 11.14 9.62
CA GLY A 172 3.83 10.63 10.62
C GLY A 172 4.64 9.45 10.09
N LEU A 173 3.96 8.48 9.47
CA LEU A 173 4.59 7.31 8.85
C LEU A 173 5.56 7.71 7.72
N MET A 174 5.21 8.70 6.89
CA MET A 174 6.10 9.20 5.83
C MET A 174 7.43 9.73 6.37
N ARG A 175 7.42 10.42 7.53
CA ARG A 175 8.66 10.88 8.17
C ARG A 175 9.52 9.72 8.64
N LEU A 176 8.89 8.71 9.24
CA LEU A 176 9.55 7.48 9.64
C LEU A 176 10.20 6.80 8.42
N GLN A 177 9.46 6.68 7.33
CA GLN A 177 9.96 6.03 6.12
C GLN A 177 11.19 6.71 5.49
N ARG A 178 11.36 8.03 5.69
CA ARG A 178 12.58 8.73 5.26
C ARG A 178 13.81 8.34 6.10
N ILE A 179 13.63 8.16 7.42
CA ILE A 179 14.71 7.74 8.33
C ILE A 179 15.07 6.26 8.10
N TRP A 180 14.08 5.46 7.70
CA TRP A 180 14.25 4.02 7.43
C TRP A 180 15.41 3.72 6.47
N LEU A 181 15.57 4.50 5.40
CA LEU A 181 16.66 4.26 4.44
C LEU A 181 18.04 4.35 5.10
N PHE A 182 18.26 5.35 5.96
CA PHE A 182 19.53 5.50 6.67
C PHE A 182 19.79 4.35 7.64
N VAL A 183 18.75 3.98 8.41
CA VAL A 183 18.83 2.84 9.34
C VAL A 183 19.12 1.55 8.57
N PHE A 184 18.41 1.30 7.48
CA PHE A 184 18.57 0.13 6.62
C PHE A 184 19.99 0.03 6.08
N PHE A 185 20.52 1.10 5.48
CA PHE A 185 21.89 1.12 4.98
C PHE A 185 22.91 0.85 6.08
N PHE A 186 22.73 1.46 7.25
CA PHE A 186 23.62 1.24 8.38
C PHE A 186 23.58 -0.22 8.87
N THR A 187 22.38 -0.79 9.08
CA THR A 187 22.22 -2.17 9.57
C THR A 187 22.71 -3.19 8.55
N VAL A 188 22.43 -2.98 7.26
CA VAL A 188 22.87 -3.87 6.19
C VAL A 188 24.37 -3.78 6.01
N ALA A 189 24.97 -2.59 5.97
CA ALA A 189 26.41 -2.43 5.83
C ALA A 189 27.17 -3.10 6.98
N THR A 190 26.75 -2.87 8.23
CA THR A 190 27.40 -3.45 9.41
C THR A 190 27.17 -4.96 9.51
N GLY A 191 25.95 -5.44 9.27
CA GLY A 191 25.61 -6.86 9.33
C GLY A 191 26.26 -7.67 8.20
N PHE A 192 26.24 -7.13 6.97
CA PHE A 192 26.88 -7.77 5.82
C PHE A 192 28.40 -7.79 5.97
N SER A 193 29.00 -6.71 6.47
CA SER A 193 30.44 -6.69 6.76
C SER A 193 30.84 -7.74 7.80
N ALA A 194 30.05 -7.89 8.87
CA ALA A 194 30.28 -8.92 9.89
C ALA A 194 30.16 -10.35 9.32
N GLY A 195 29.13 -10.59 8.51
CA GLY A 195 28.92 -11.89 7.86
C GLY A 195 30.01 -12.24 6.86
N LEU A 196 30.42 -11.27 6.05
CA LEU A 196 31.51 -11.45 5.09
C LEU A 196 32.84 -11.72 5.83
N ALA A 197 33.12 -10.97 6.89
CA ALA A 197 34.31 -11.19 7.71
C ALA A 197 34.35 -12.62 8.28
N LEU A 198 33.24 -13.11 8.82
CA LEU A 198 33.14 -14.50 9.30
C LEU A 198 33.37 -15.53 8.20
N ILE A 199 32.77 -15.35 7.03
CA ILE A 199 32.94 -16.31 5.92
C ILE A 199 34.39 -16.34 5.46
N VAL A 200 35.05 -15.17 5.35
CA VAL A 200 36.46 -15.08 4.97
C VAL A 200 37.35 -15.74 6.02
N LEU A 201 37.16 -15.45 7.30
CA LEU A 201 37.91 -16.09 8.39
C LEU A 201 37.71 -17.61 8.40
N MET A 202 36.47 -18.08 8.18
CA MET A 202 36.17 -19.50 8.08
C MET A 202 36.89 -20.15 6.89
N LEU A 203 36.91 -19.50 5.72
CA LEU A 203 37.58 -19.99 4.53
C LEU A 203 39.10 -20.05 4.70
N CYS A 204 39.74 -18.99 5.20
CA CYS A 204 41.17 -18.96 5.50
C CYS A 204 41.53 -20.11 6.45
N ARG A 205 40.70 -20.35 7.47
CA ARG A 205 40.92 -21.41 8.43
C ARG A 205 40.78 -22.81 7.83
N VAL A 206 39.76 -23.03 6.99
CA VAL A 206 39.58 -24.29 6.26
C VAL A 206 40.75 -24.57 5.32
N LEU A 207 41.38 -23.53 4.77
CA LEU A 207 42.59 -23.63 3.94
C LEU A 207 43.89 -23.80 4.74
N GLY A 208 43.82 -23.75 6.08
CA GLY A 208 45.00 -23.86 6.95
C GLY A 208 45.90 -22.62 6.95
N ILE A 209 45.38 -21.47 6.53
CA ILE A 209 46.10 -20.20 6.58
C ILE A 209 45.82 -19.56 7.96
N ASP A 210 46.84 -19.45 8.79
CA ASP A 210 46.77 -18.67 10.03
C ASP A 210 46.78 -17.18 9.66
N PHE A 211 45.59 -16.59 9.58
CA PHE A 211 45.38 -15.20 9.19
C PHE A 211 44.51 -14.52 10.24
N ASP A 212 45.10 -13.61 11.03
CA ASP A 212 44.38 -12.80 12.02
C ASP A 212 44.12 -11.40 11.44
N LEU A 213 42.89 -10.88 11.61
CA LEU A 213 42.56 -9.51 11.15
C LEU A 213 43.39 -8.44 11.86
N PHE A 214 43.88 -8.75 13.06
CA PHE A 214 44.78 -7.91 13.83
C PHE A 214 46.09 -7.59 13.08
N ASP A 215 46.63 -8.56 12.32
CA ASP A 215 47.86 -8.36 11.56
C ASP A 215 47.66 -7.36 10.42
N ILE A 216 46.50 -7.38 9.75
CA ILE A 216 46.13 -6.36 8.76
C ILE A 216 46.00 -4.99 9.44
N TRP A 217 45.35 -4.93 10.60
CA TRP A 217 45.15 -3.67 11.29
C TRP A 217 46.49 -3.05 11.70
N ILE A 218 47.41 -3.84 12.24
CA ILE A 218 48.79 -3.40 12.53
C ILE A 218 49.50 -2.96 11.24
N ALA A 219 49.34 -3.69 10.14
CA ALA A 219 49.98 -3.35 8.87
C ALA A 219 49.45 -2.02 8.28
N VAL A 220 48.17 -1.70 8.51
CA VAL A 220 47.52 -0.49 7.98
C VAL A 220 47.70 0.73 8.89
N VAL A 221 47.52 0.56 10.20
CA VAL A 221 47.50 1.66 11.18
C VAL A 221 48.87 1.90 11.81
N GLY A 222 49.79 0.94 11.69
CA GLY A 222 51.08 0.95 12.35
C GLY A 222 51.01 0.38 13.78
N PRO A 223 52.13 -0.13 14.32
CA PRO A 223 52.17 -0.64 15.68
C PRO A 223 51.85 0.50 16.65
N PRO A 224 51.07 0.25 17.73
CA PRO A 224 50.83 1.29 18.72
C PRO A 224 52.17 1.64 19.36
N THR A 225 52.60 2.90 19.24
CA THR A 225 53.76 3.41 19.97
C THR A 225 53.35 3.54 21.43
N TYR A 226 53.48 2.45 22.19
CA TYR A 226 53.48 2.54 23.64
C TYR A 226 54.81 3.18 24.04
N GLU A 227 54.87 4.51 24.07
CA GLU A 227 55.93 5.20 24.82
C GLU A 227 55.68 4.91 26.30
N ILE A 228 56.55 4.08 26.88
CA ILE A 228 56.59 3.72 28.30
C ILE A 228 57.23 4.86 29.09
#